data_AF-A0A660SM52-F1
#
_entry.id   AF-A0A660SM52-F1
#
_cell.length_a   1.000
_cell.length_b   1.000
_cell.length_c   1.000
_cell.angle_alpha   90.00
_cell.angle_beta   90.00
_cell.angle_gamma   90.00
#
_symmetry.space_group_name_H-M   'P 1'
#
loop_
_entity.id
_entity.type
_entity.pdbx_description
1 polymer ?
#
loop_
_entity_poly.entity_id
_entity_poly.type
_entity_poly.pdbx_seq_one_letter_code
_entity_poly.pdbx_strand_id
1 'polypeptide(L)'
;MDLVKRKAYIDKFKRSDLFQNYQRRVSYANEHFQAGTKAGWKTDRGRIYIKYGPPDETVSKTFEEKLKPIQHWVYYASGLHFIFMDLYGDGDYRLVWSNSKDDPGFPDWDRYLPEWVIEEY
;
A
#
# COMPACT_ATOMS: atom_id res chain seq x y z
N MET A 1 14.17 18.35 28.46
CA MET A 1 12.92 19.03 28.03
C MET A 1 11.84 18.69 29.04
N ASP A 2 11.18 19.67 29.66
CA ASP A 2 10.15 19.43 30.66
C ASP A 2 8.85 18.85 30.05
N LEU A 3 8.13 18.03 30.82
CA LEU A 3 6.93 17.28 30.45
C LEU A 3 5.83 18.17 29.88
N VAL A 4 5.68 19.39 30.38
CA VAL A 4 4.69 20.36 29.89
C VAL A 4 4.98 20.77 28.45
N LYS A 5 6.26 21.05 28.13
CA LYS A 5 6.68 21.39 26.76
C LYS A 5 6.50 20.22 25.79
N ARG A 6 6.73 18.97 26.26
CA ARG A 6 6.49 17.75 25.48
C ARG A 6 5.02 17.60 25.11
N LYS A 7 4.10 17.80 26.07
CA LYS A 7 2.66 17.70 25.83
C LYS A 7 2.19 18.73 24.81
N ALA A 8 2.59 19.99 24.98
CA ALA A 8 2.24 21.07 24.04
C ALA A 8 2.73 20.79 22.60
N TYR A 9 3.94 20.23 22.45
CA TYR A 9 4.48 19.82 21.16
C TYR A 9 3.64 18.71 20.50
N ILE A 10 3.30 17.66 21.26
CA ILE A 10 2.48 16.54 20.77
C ILE A 10 1.09 17.04 20.37
N ASP A 11 0.48 17.90 21.17
CA ASP A 11 -0.85 18.45 20.88
C ASP A 11 -0.82 19.33 19.61
N LYS A 12 0.24 20.13 19.42
CA LYS A 12 0.47 20.88 18.18
C LYS A 12 0.64 19.94 16.98
N PHE A 13 1.45 18.89 17.12
CA PHE A 13 1.67 17.91 16.06
C PHE A 13 0.38 17.19 15.66
N LYS A 14 -0.45 16.79 16.64
CA LYS A 14 -1.75 16.17 16.38
C LYS A 14 -2.72 17.06 15.61
N ARG A 15 -2.55 18.39 15.67
CA ARG A 15 -3.34 19.35 14.91
C ARG A 15 -2.73 19.69 13.55
N SER A 16 -1.53 19.21 13.26
CA SER A 16 -0.88 19.45 11.98
C SER A 16 -1.56 18.69 10.86
N ASP A 17 -1.53 19.26 9.65
CA ASP A 17 -2.07 18.62 8.46
C ASP A 17 -1.40 17.27 8.18
N LEU A 18 -0.13 17.11 8.54
CA LEU A 18 0.59 15.84 8.42
C LEU A 18 -0.06 14.73 9.23
N PHE A 19 -0.34 14.99 10.51
CA PHE A 19 -0.96 14.00 11.37
C PHE A 19 -2.41 13.73 10.97
N GLN A 20 -3.15 14.76 10.59
CA GLN A 20 -4.53 14.62 10.11
C GLN A 20 -4.59 13.80 8.81
N ASN A 21 -3.68 14.03 7.86
CA ASN A 21 -3.54 13.22 6.65
C ASN A 21 -3.19 11.77 6.98
N TYR A 22 -2.23 11.54 7.88
CA TYR A 22 -1.89 10.20 8.34
C TYR A 22 -3.10 9.48 8.94
N GLN A 23 -3.85 10.12 9.84
CA GLN A 23 -5.05 9.54 10.44
C GLN A 23 -6.12 9.24 9.39
N ARG A 24 -6.36 10.15 8.44
CA ARG A 24 -7.30 9.91 7.33
C ARG A 24 -6.90 8.68 6.52
N ARG A 25 -5.62 8.53 6.19
CA ARG A 25 -5.12 7.38 5.43
C ARG A 25 -5.19 6.08 6.22
N VAL A 26 -4.96 6.10 7.53
CA VAL A 26 -5.15 4.94 8.41
C VAL A 26 -6.60 4.50 8.45
N SER A 27 -7.54 5.43 8.61
CA SER A 27 -8.98 5.13 8.59
C SER A 27 -9.40 4.55 7.25
N TYR A 28 -9.00 5.19 6.15
CA TYR A 28 -9.25 4.68 4.79
C TYR A 28 -8.68 3.27 4.61
N ALA A 29 -7.44 3.04 5.04
CA ALA A 29 -6.82 1.72 4.93
C ALA A 29 -7.62 0.66 5.68
N ASN A 30 -8.12 0.96 6.88
CA ASN A 30 -8.94 0.02 7.65
C ASN A 30 -10.29 -0.26 7.02
N GLU A 31 -10.90 0.72 6.36
CA GLU A 31 -12.18 0.58 5.69
C GLU A 31 -12.06 -0.22 4.39
N HIS A 32 -11.00 0.01 3.61
CA HIS A 32 -10.89 -0.51 2.24
C HIS A 32 -9.95 -1.71 2.08
N PHE A 33 -9.00 -1.91 2.99
CA PHE A 33 -7.94 -2.92 2.84
C PHE A 33 -7.90 -3.93 3.98
N GLN A 34 -8.96 -4.06 4.78
CA GLN A 34 -9.08 -5.13 5.76
C GLN A 34 -9.16 -6.49 5.04
N ALA A 35 -8.49 -7.50 5.60
CA ALA A 35 -8.54 -8.87 5.10
C ALA A 35 -8.75 -9.85 6.27
N GLY A 36 -9.93 -10.48 6.32
CA GLY A 36 -10.35 -11.28 7.47
C GLY A 36 -10.25 -10.49 8.79
N THR A 37 -9.44 -10.99 9.73
CA THR A 37 -9.17 -10.35 11.03
C THR A 37 -8.00 -9.36 11.00
N LYS A 38 -7.27 -9.25 9.88
CA LYS A 38 -6.14 -8.35 9.72
C LYS A 38 -6.65 -6.93 9.40
N ALA A 39 -6.45 -6.02 10.35
CA ALA A 39 -6.77 -4.60 10.17
C ALA A 39 -6.06 -4.03 8.93
N GLY A 40 -6.75 -3.21 8.16
CA GLY A 40 -6.26 -2.77 6.86
C GLY A 40 -4.97 -1.95 6.91
N TRP A 41 -4.72 -1.17 7.97
CA TRP A 41 -3.43 -0.49 8.16
C TRP A 41 -2.22 -1.46 8.25
N LYS A 42 -2.47 -2.74 8.54
CA LYS A 42 -1.45 -3.79 8.62
C LYS A 42 -1.29 -4.59 7.32
N THR A 43 -2.12 -4.38 6.30
CA THR A 43 -1.94 -5.02 5.00
C THR A 43 -0.93 -4.25 4.15
N ASP A 44 -0.38 -4.89 3.12
CA ASP A 44 0.60 -4.23 2.26
C ASP A 44 -0.03 -3.04 1.53
N ARG A 45 -1.25 -3.21 1.00
CA ARG A 45 -2.03 -2.10 0.41
C ARG A 45 -2.22 -0.95 1.40
N GLY A 46 -2.61 -1.23 2.65
CA GLY A 46 -2.76 -0.19 3.65
C GLY A 46 -1.46 0.51 4.00
N ARG A 47 -0.37 -0.24 4.14
CA ARG A 47 0.96 0.32 4.41
C ARG A 47 1.44 1.25 3.28
N ILE A 48 1.30 0.81 2.02
CA ILE A 48 1.65 1.62 0.84
C ILE A 48 0.74 2.85 0.74
N TYR A 49 -0.57 2.70 0.91
CA TYR A 49 -1.51 3.83 0.87
C TYR A 49 -1.24 4.86 1.97
N ILE A 50 -0.88 4.43 3.18
CA ILE A 50 -0.53 5.35 4.27
C ILE A 50 0.76 6.12 3.92
N LYS A 51 1.79 5.42 3.44
CA LYS A 51 3.11 6.00 3.11
C LYS A 51 3.02 6.95 1.92
N TYR A 52 2.48 6.49 0.80
CA TYR A 52 2.50 7.21 -0.47
C TYR A 52 1.22 8.01 -0.75
N GLY A 53 0.12 7.69 -0.07
CA GLY A 53 -1.19 8.29 -0.34
C GLY A 53 -1.99 7.49 -1.36
N PRO A 54 -3.12 8.05 -1.84
CA PRO A 54 -3.89 7.43 -2.91
C PRO A 54 -3.04 7.32 -4.18
N PRO A 55 -3.09 6.18 -4.89
CA PRO A 55 -2.51 6.08 -6.22
C PRO A 55 -3.28 6.97 -7.19
N ASP A 56 -2.61 7.42 -8.25
CA ASP A 56 -3.23 8.17 -9.35
C ASP A 56 -4.10 7.23 -10.21
N GLU A 57 -3.66 5.98 -10.37
CA GLU A 57 -4.37 4.95 -11.11
C GLU A 57 -4.37 3.62 -10.36
N THR A 58 -5.50 2.91 -10.43
CA THR A 58 -5.63 1.53 -9.94
C THR A 58 -6.18 0.64 -11.05
N VAL A 59 -5.35 -0.26 -11.57
CA VAL A 59 -5.75 -1.24 -12.58
C VAL A 59 -5.95 -2.58 -11.91
N SER A 60 -7.17 -3.13 -11.99
CA SER A 60 -7.47 -4.48 -11.51
C SER A 60 -7.45 -5.44 -12.69
N LYS A 61 -6.61 -6.48 -12.62
CA LYS A 61 -6.53 -7.51 -13.67
C LYS A 61 -6.82 -8.87 -13.03
N THR A 62 -7.76 -9.59 -13.62
CA THR A 62 -7.94 -11.03 -13.45
C THR A 62 -7.63 -11.61 -14.82
N PHE A 63 -6.39 -12.02 -15.05
CA PHE A 63 -6.04 -12.64 -16.33
C PHE A 63 -6.77 -13.98 -16.48
N GLU A 64 -7.11 -14.30 -17.72
CA GLU A 64 -7.79 -15.54 -18.09
C GLU A 64 -7.01 -16.76 -17.56
N GLU A 65 -7.66 -17.42 -16.59
CA GLU A 65 -7.40 -18.74 -15.97
C GLU A 65 -6.07 -19.01 -15.23
N LYS A 66 -4.97 -18.26 -15.43
CA LYS A 66 -3.67 -18.61 -14.80
C LYS A 66 -3.21 -17.74 -13.64
N LEU A 67 -3.58 -16.46 -13.61
CA LEU A 67 -3.10 -15.54 -12.58
C LEU A 67 -4.18 -15.29 -11.53
N LYS A 68 -3.74 -15.27 -10.27
CA LYS A 68 -4.57 -14.81 -9.16
C LYS A 68 -4.89 -13.32 -9.36
N PRO A 69 -6.01 -12.82 -8.78
CA PRO A 69 -6.38 -11.41 -8.91
C PRO A 69 -5.25 -10.47 -8.50
N ILE A 70 -4.96 -9.48 -9.35
CA ILE A 70 -3.96 -8.45 -9.07
C ILE A 70 -4.55 -7.04 -9.06
N GLN A 71 -3.92 -6.16 -8.29
CA GLN A 71 -4.11 -4.71 -8.35
C GLN A 71 -2.76 -4.06 -8.64
N HIS A 72 -2.72 -3.22 -9.66
CA HIS A 72 -1.57 -2.40 -10.02
C HIS A 72 -1.88 -0.95 -9.67
N TRP A 73 -1.05 -0.36 -8.81
CA TRP A 73 -1.14 1.03 -8.38
C TRP A 73 -0.03 1.84 -9.01
N VAL A 74 -0.38 2.98 -9.61
CA VAL A 74 0.53 3.89 -10.31
C VAL A 74 0.55 5.25 -9.62
N TYR A 75 1.74 5.80 -9.43
CA TYR A 75 1.97 7.14 -8.90
C TYR A 75 2.83 7.96 -9.88
N TYR A 76 2.18 8.64 -10.83
CA TYR A 76 2.82 9.25 -12.00
C TYR A 76 3.89 10.27 -11.64
N ALA A 77 3.62 11.12 -10.63
CA ALA A 77 4.56 12.16 -10.21
C ALA A 77 5.91 11.60 -9.70
N SER A 78 5.88 10.38 -9.15
CA SER A 78 7.06 9.70 -8.62
C SER A 78 7.60 8.59 -9.53
N GLY A 79 6.84 8.20 -10.56
CA GLY A 79 7.12 7.01 -11.37
C GLY A 79 7.09 5.71 -10.56
N LEU A 80 6.36 5.65 -9.44
CA LEU A 80 6.29 4.44 -8.60
C LEU A 80 5.15 3.53 -9.05
N HIS A 81 5.46 2.24 -9.14
CA HIS A 81 4.55 1.17 -9.51
C HIS A 81 4.53 0.11 -8.43
N PHE A 82 3.34 -0.30 -7.99
CA PHE A 82 3.17 -1.36 -7.00
C PHE A 82 2.18 -2.40 -7.53
N ILE A 83 2.56 -3.67 -7.53
CA ILE A 83 1.69 -4.78 -7.94
C ILE A 83 1.39 -5.62 -6.72
N PHE A 84 0.10 -5.70 -6.38
CA PHE A 84 -0.43 -6.52 -5.32
C PHE A 84 -1.18 -7.71 -5.88
N MET A 85 -1.11 -8.86 -5.19
CA MET A 85 -1.81 -10.08 -5.60
C MET A 85 -2.50 -10.74 -4.41
N ASP A 86 -3.73 -11.22 -4.63
CA ASP A 86 -4.41 -12.08 -3.67
C ASP A 86 -3.88 -13.53 -3.79
N LEU A 87 -2.74 -13.78 -3.14
CA LEU A 87 -2.02 -15.05 -3.23
C LEU A 87 -2.80 -16.26 -2.72
N TYR A 88 -3.73 -16.09 -1.77
CA TYR A 88 -4.43 -17.20 -1.15
C TYR A 88 -5.94 -17.19 -1.39
N GLY A 89 -6.47 -16.19 -2.10
CA GLY A 89 -7.91 -16.02 -2.27
C GLY A 89 -8.58 -15.53 -0.99
N ASP A 90 -7.84 -14.86 -0.11
CA ASP A 90 -8.28 -14.39 1.21
C ASP A 90 -8.62 -12.90 1.21
N GLY A 91 -8.51 -12.22 0.06
CA GLY A 91 -8.68 -10.78 -0.07
C GLY A 91 -7.50 -9.96 0.50
N ASP A 92 -6.44 -10.60 1.03
CA ASP A 92 -5.21 -9.93 1.46
C ASP A 92 -4.27 -9.82 0.25
N TYR A 93 -4.44 -8.74 -0.51
CA TYR A 93 -3.58 -8.40 -1.64
C TYR A 93 -2.18 -8.00 -1.12
N ARG A 94 -1.23 -8.91 -1.29
CA ARG A 94 0.16 -8.78 -0.83
C ARG A 94 1.02 -8.13 -1.89
N LEU A 95 1.99 -7.32 -1.49
CA LEU A 95 2.89 -6.63 -2.42
C LEU A 95 3.88 -7.64 -3.01
N VAL A 96 3.62 -8.05 -4.25
CA VAL A 96 4.46 -9.03 -4.94
C VAL A 96 5.67 -8.34 -5.56
N TRP A 97 5.47 -7.18 -6.18
CA TRP A 97 6.54 -6.45 -6.87
C TRP A 97 6.34 -4.94 -6.80
N SER A 98 7.43 -4.19 -6.73
CA SER A 98 7.45 -2.76 -6.99
C SER A 98 8.81 -2.30 -7.52
N ASN A 99 8.85 -1.14 -8.17
CA ASN A 99 10.10 -0.46 -8.54
C ASN A 99 10.66 0.45 -7.43
N SER A 100 10.06 0.45 -6.23
CA SER A 100 10.54 1.18 -5.06
C SER A 100 11.68 0.45 -4.37
N LYS A 101 12.83 1.10 -4.21
CA LYS A 101 13.96 0.55 -3.44
C LYS A 101 13.63 0.33 -1.97
N ASP A 102 12.72 1.14 -1.41
CA ASP A 102 12.29 1.01 -0.01
C ASP A 102 11.30 -0.14 0.19
N ASP A 103 10.59 -0.53 -0.87
CA ASP A 103 9.40 -1.38 -0.80
C ASP A 103 9.34 -2.38 -1.98
N PRO A 104 10.37 -3.17 -2.26
CA PRO A 104 10.49 -3.92 -3.52
C PRO A 104 9.45 -5.04 -3.71
N GLY A 105 8.71 -5.42 -2.67
CA GLY A 105 7.85 -6.61 -2.68
C GLY A 105 8.60 -7.87 -2.31
N PHE A 106 8.23 -9.01 -2.90
CA PHE A 106 8.87 -10.29 -2.60
C PHE A 106 10.18 -10.46 -3.37
N PRO A 107 11.25 -10.98 -2.73
CA PRO A 107 12.50 -11.27 -3.43
C PRO A 107 12.35 -12.29 -4.57
N ASP A 108 11.39 -13.21 -4.46
CA ASP A 108 11.07 -14.27 -5.44
C ASP A 108 9.79 -13.96 -6.23
N TRP A 109 9.58 -12.68 -6.58
CA TRP A 109 8.39 -12.20 -7.30
C TRP A 109 8.11 -12.95 -8.61
N ASP A 110 9.16 -13.42 -9.29
CA ASP A 110 9.16 -14.10 -10.59
C ASP A 110 8.38 -15.43 -10.55
N ARG A 111 8.20 -16.00 -9.36
CA ARG A 111 7.34 -17.17 -9.14
C ARG A 111 5.85 -16.88 -9.23
N TYR A 112 5.47 -15.62 -9.06
CA TYR A 112 4.07 -15.20 -8.95
C TYR A 112 3.63 -14.35 -10.14
N LEU A 113 4.51 -13.46 -10.62
CA LEU A 113 4.24 -12.56 -11.73
C LEU A 113 5.10 -12.95 -12.94
N PRO A 114 4.49 -13.26 -14.09
CA PRO A 114 5.23 -13.35 -15.35
C PRO A 114 5.93 -12.02 -15.66
N GLU A 115 7.13 -12.10 -16.22
CA GLU A 115 7.97 -10.92 -16.51
C GLU A 115 7.28 -9.90 -17.43
N TRP A 116 6.52 -10.37 -18.43
CA TRP A 116 5.76 -9.49 -19.33
C TRP A 116 4.73 -8.60 -18.63
N VAL A 117 4.33 -8.91 -17.38
CA VAL A 117 3.44 -8.04 -16.60
C VAL A 117 4.15 -6.76 -16.17
N ILE A 118 5.47 -6.80 -15.99
CA ILE A 118 6.29 -5.69 -15.50
C ILE A 118 7.14 -5.03 -16.58
N GLU A 119 7.29 -5.65 -17.76
CA GLU A 119 8.08 -5.13 -18.89
C GLU A 119 7.64 -3.74 -19.38
N GLU A 120 6.43 -3.31 -19.03
CA GLU A 120 5.87 -2.01 -19.40
C GLU A 120 6.18 -0.88 -18.39
N TYR A 121 6.84 -1.17 -17.25
CA TYR A 121 6.92 -0.27 -16.07
C TYR A 121 8.33 0.00 -15.56
#